data_AF-A0A662SPN8-F1
#
_entry.id   AF-A0A662SPN8-F1
#
_cell.length_a   1.000
_cell.length_b   1.000
_cell.length_c   1.000
_cell.angle_alpha   90.00
_cell.angle_beta   90.00
_cell.angle_gamma   90.00
#
_symmetry.space_group_name_H-M   'P 1'
#
loop_
_entity.id
_entity.type
_entity.pdbx_description
1 polymer ?
#
loop_
_entity_poly.entity_id
_entity_poly.type
_entity_poly.pdbx_seq_one_letter_code
_entity_poly.pdbx_strand_id
1 'polypeptide(L)'
;MKSVSRREVGEKITSLISNSIKLALILVFLSFLRRQLQDSVVEAFNLQIPSKLIVDAIRLAAIAYFGQKVVVSLLFLLNIISDRLSKILGFEKTGGLKRIGNDIIYMIGLLLAWFGLSPLFAFLPGKILGTILSVVFLMLAALIVYDALRTGYDLFKEKFDRFVSQITFLITGIPEDGESKPNQKKGQRKR
;
A
#
# COMPACT_ATOMS: atom_id res chain seq x y z
N MET A 1 23.30 7.17 6.28
CA MET A 1 21.94 7.54 5.79
C MET A 1 22.12 8.51 4.63
N LYS A 2 21.70 8.18 3.40
CA LYS A 2 21.74 9.16 2.29
C LYS A 2 20.86 10.35 2.70
N SER A 3 21.42 11.54 2.71
CA SER A 3 20.67 12.78 2.91
C SER A 3 19.71 12.93 1.72
N VAL A 4 18.43 12.63 1.94
CA VAL A 4 17.41 12.83 0.91
C VAL A 4 17.28 14.34 0.67
N SER A 5 17.52 14.76 -0.57
CA SER A 5 17.47 16.17 -0.95
C SER A 5 16.03 16.67 -1.05
N ARG A 6 15.80 17.95 -0.71
CA ARG A 6 14.50 18.62 -0.96
C ARG A 6 14.09 18.53 -2.44
N ARG A 7 15.07 18.59 -3.34
CA ARG A 7 14.85 18.46 -4.79
C ARG A 7 14.31 17.07 -5.15
N GLU A 8 14.90 16.02 -4.60
CA GLU A 8 14.48 14.63 -4.84
C GLU A 8 13.05 14.39 -4.34
N VAL A 9 12.71 14.90 -3.16
CA VAL A 9 11.34 14.84 -2.62
C VAL A 9 10.36 15.60 -3.53
N GLY A 10 10.73 16.81 -3.96
CA GLY A 10 9.90 17.62 -4.87
C GLY A 10 9.67 16.95 -6.23
N GLU A 11 10.69 16.31 -6.79
CA GLU A 11 10.59 15.52 -8.02
C GLU A 11 9.64 14.32 -7.84
N LYS A 12 9.71 13.64 -6.70
CA LYS A 12 8.83 12.49 -6.40
C LYS A 12 7.39 12.90 -6.14
N ILE A 13 7.15 14.02 -5.45
CA ILE A 13 5.81 14.59 -5.28
C ILE A 13 5.22 15.01 -6.63
N THR A 14 6.00 15.74 -7.43
CA THR A 14 5.57 16.16 -8.77
C THR A 14 5.27 14.95 -9.66
N SER A 15 6.14 13.93 -9.62
CA SER A 15 5.92 12.67 -10.32
C SER A 15 4.64 11.97 -9.84
N LEU A 16 4.43 11.87 -8.53
CA LEU A 16 3.22 11.26 -7.96
C LEU A 16 1.96 11.97 -8.45
N ILE A 17 1.90 13.30 -8.28
CA ILE A 17 0.74 14.11 -8.66
C ILE A 17 0.51 14.05 -10.18
N SER A 18 1.55 14.31 -10.98
CA SER A 18 1.43 14.33 -12.44
C SER A 18 0.99 12.98 -13.00
N ASN A 19 1.59 11.87 -12.54
CA ASN A 19 1.18 10.54 -13.02
C ASN A 19 -0.21 10.14 -12.51
N SER A 20 -0.61 10.56 -11.30
CA SER A 20 -1.96 10.32 -10.79
C SER A 20 -3.01 11.08 -11.60
N ILE A 21 -2.76 12.35 -11.94
CA ILE A 21 -3.66 13.16 -12.77
C ILE A 21 -3.74 12.55 -14.18
N LYS A 22 -2.60 12.21 -14.80
CA LYS A 22 -2.59 11.56 -16.13
C LYS A 22 -3.37 10.26 -16.14
N LEU A 23 -3.16 9.42 -15.12
CA LEU A 23 -3.91 8.17 -14.98
C LEU A 23 -5.41 8.45 -14.84
N ALA A 24 -5.80 9.36 -13.95
CA ALA A 24 -7.22 9.71 -13.74
C ALA A 24 -7.88 10.22 -15.03
N LEU A 25 -7.24 11.14 -15.74
CA LEU A 25 -7.75 11.67 -17.02
C LEU A 25 -7.91 10.58 -18.08
N ILE A 26 -6.92 9.71 -18.23
CA ILE A 26 -6.98 8.58 -19.16
C ILE A 26 -8.11 7.63 -18.77
N LEU A 27 -8.26 7.30 -17.49
CA LEU A 27 -9.33 6.43 -17.02
C LEU A 27 -10.71 7.03 -17.24
N VAL A 28 -10.88 8.34 -17.03
CA VAL A 28 -12.13 9.06 -17.33
C VAL A 28 -12.42 8.99 -18.82
N PHE A 29 -11.43 9.31 -19.66
CA PHE A 29 -11.56 9.27 -21.12
C PHE A 29 -11.92 7.87 -21.63
N LEU A 30 -11.21 6.84 -21.18
CA LEU A 30 -11.49 5.45 -21.56
C LEU A 30 -12.84 4.97 -21.04
N SER A 31 -13.27 5.42 -19.86
CA SER A 31 -14.61 5.11 -19.33
C SER A 31 -15.71 5.75 -20.16
N PHE A 32 -15.51 7.00 -20.61
CA PHE A 32 -16.41 7.65 -21.55
C PHE A 32 -16.44 6.91 -22.89
N LEU A 33 -15.29 6.60 -23.47
CA LEU A 33 -15.18 5.88 -24.74
C LEU A 33 -15.87 4.51 -24.67
N ARG A 34 -15.64 3.74 -23.60
CA ARG A 34 -16.28 2.44 -23.39
C ARG A 34 -17.81 2.51 -23.35
N ARG A 35 -18.39 3.60 -22.85
CA ARG A 35 -19.85 3.80 -22.82
C ARG A 35 -20.43 4.14 -24.19
N GLN A 36 -19.66 4.84 -25.03
CA GLN A 36 -20.08 5.21 -26.39
C GLN A 36 -20.00 4.02 -27.36
N LEU A 37 -19.10 3.07 -27.10
CA LEU A 37 -19.02 1.83 -27.86
C LEU A 37 -20.24 0.95 -27.52
N GLN A 38 -21.16 0.83 -28.47
CA GLN A 38 -22.22 -0.19 -28.45
C GLN A 38 -21.60 -1.61 -28.54
N ASP A 39 -22.39 -2.63 -28.82
CA ASP A 39 -21.89 -4.00 -29.10
C ASP A 39 -21.21 -4.11 -30.47
N SER A 40 -20.48 -3.05 -30.85
CA SER A 40 -19.67 -2.99 -32.05
C SER A 40 -18.50 -3.95 -31.94
N VAL A 41 -18.23 -4.61 -33.06
CA VAL A 41 -17.17 -5.60 -33.21
C VAL A 41 -16.19 -5.07 -34.25
N VAL A 42 -14.90 -5.26 -33.98
CA VAL A 42 -13.83 -5.02 -34.95
C VAL A 42 -13.42 -6.36 -35.54
N GLU A 43 -13.43 -6.47 -36.86
CA GLU A 43 -12.86 -7.61 -37.56
C GLU A 43 -11.36 -7.41 -37.72
N ALA A 44 -10.57 -8.30 -37.14
CA ALA A 44 -9.12 -8.34 -37.30
C ALA A 44 -8.66 -9.79 -37.36
N PHE A 45 -7.82 -10.15 -38.34
CA PHE A 45 -7.29 -11.51 -38.49
C PHE A 45 -8.35 -12.63 -38.49
N ASN A 46 -9.50 -12.42 -39.17
CA ASN A 46 -10.66 -13.34 -39.15
C ASN A 46 -11.27 -13.59 -37.76
N LEU A 47 -10.96 -12.75 -36.78
CA LEU A 47 -11.54 -12.78 -35.43
C LEU A 47 -12.45 -11.57 -35.23
N GLN A 48 -13.61 -11.83 -34.65
CA GLN A 48 -14.57 -10.83 -34.20
C GLN A 48 -14.21 -10.39 -32.78
N ILE A 49 -13.58 -9.23 -32.65
CA ILE A 49 -13.12 -8.71 -31.36
C ILE A 49 -14.09 -7.61 -30.89
N PRO A 50 -14.72 -7.74 -29.71
CA PRO A 50 -15.56 -6.68 -29.15
C PRO A 50 -14.74 -5.41 -28.92
N SER A 51 -15.21 -4.25 -29.42
CA SER A 51 -14.51 -2.97 -29.26
C SER A 51 -14.29 -2.61 -27.78
N LYS A 52 -15.21 -3.05 -26.91
CA LYS A 52 -15.11 -2.89 -25.45
C LYS A 52 -13.86 -3.59 -24.87
N LEU A 53 -13.49 -4.75 -25.41
CA LEU A 53 -12.30 -5.49 -24.97
C LEU A 53 -11.02 -4.72 -25.30
N ILE A 54 -10.97 -4.05 -26.46
CA ILE A 54 -9.83 -3.21 -26.85
C ILE A 54 -9.66 -2.05 -25.87
N VAL A 55 -10.74 -1.36 -25.51
CA VAL A 55 -10.71 -0.28 -24.53
C VAL A 55 -10.29 -0.77 -23.14
N ASP A 56 -10.78 -1.92 -22.71
CA ASP A 56 -10.42 -2.53 -21.43
C ASP A 56 -8.93 -2.97 -21.42
N ALA A 57 -8.38 -3.44 -22.55
CA ALA A 57 -6.95 -3.73 -22.69
C ALA A 57 -6.09 -2.45 -22.63
N ILE A 58 -6.49 -1.38 -23.32
CA ILE A 58 -5.81 -0.07 -23.25
C ILE A 58 -5.85 0.48 -21.82
N ARG A 59 -6.99 0.31 -21.12
CA ARG A 59 -7.13 0.68 -19.71
C ARG A 59 -6.12 -0.05 -18.83
N LEU A 60 -6.00 -1.36 -18.99
CA LEU A 60 -5.01 -2.16 -18.25
C LEU A 60 -3.59 -1.66 -18.54
N ALA A 61 -3.25 -1.39 -19.81
CA ALA A 61 -1.95 -0.86 -20.19
C ALA A 61 -1.66 0.52 -19.54
N ALA A 62 -2.65 1.42 -19.52
CA ALA A 62 -2.53 2.71 -18.87
C ALA A 62 -2.31 2.59 -17.35
N ILE A 63 -3.05 1.69 -16.69
CA ILE A 63 -2.87 1.40 -15.26
C ILE A 63 -1.49 0.81 -15.01
N ALA A 64 -1.02 -0.14 -15.81
CA ALA A 64 0.31 -0.71 -15.65
C ALA A 64 1.40 0.38 -15.76
N TYR A 65 1.31 1.22 -16.80
CA TYR A 65 2.33 2.24 -17.07
C TYR A 65 2.33 3.39 -16.05
N PHE A 66 1.18 4.03 -15.80
CA PHE A 66 1.10 5.17 -14.88
C PHE A 66 0.97 4.73 -13.42
N GLY A 67 0.26 3.62 -13.16
CA GLY A 67 0.09 3.07 -11.81
C GLY A 67 1.42 2.64 -11.20
N GLN A 68 2.33 2.01 -11.97
CA GLN A 68 3.68 1.71 -11.48
C GLN A 68 4.42 3.00 -11.04
N LYS A 69 4.34 4.08 -11.83
CA LYS A 69 5.00 5.35 -11.48
C LYS A 69 4.41 5.98 -10.21
N VAL A 70 3.10 5.88 -10.04
CA VAL A 70 2.40 6.30 -8.82
C VAL A 70 2.89 5.48 -7.62
N VAL A 71 2.87 4.16 -7.71
CA VAL A 71 3.31 3.23 -6.64
C VAL A 71 4.76 3.48 -6.25
N VAL A 72 5.68 3.60 -7.22
CA VAL A 72 7.11 3.86 -6.95
C VAL A 72 7.31 5.21 -6.25
N SER A 73 6.63 6.26 -6.72
CA SER A 73 6.75 7.58 -6.11
C SER A 73 6.16 7.61 -4.70
N LEU A 74 5.05 6.91 -4.48
CA LEU A 74 4.39 6.82 -3.18
C LEU A 74 5.21 5.99 -2.18
N LEU A 75 5.79 4.86 -2.61
CA LEU A 75 6.65 4.03 -1.78
C LEU A 75 7.85 4.82 -1.26
N PHE A 76 8.47 5.61 -2.14
CA PHE A 76 9.56 6.51 -1.75
C PHE A 76 9.13 7.51 -0.68
N LEU A 77 7.98 8.17 -0.87
CA LEU A 77 7.47 9.16 0.08
C LEU A 77 7.07 8.52 1.42
N LEU A 78 6.40 7.38 1.40
CA LEU A 78 6.01 6.64 2.60
C LEU A 78 7.23 6.17 3.40
N ASN A 79 8.31 5.78 2.74
CA ASN A 79 9.56 5.44 3.44
C ASN A 79 10.13 6.65 4.21
N ILE A 80 10.16 7.83 3.59
CA ILE A 80 10.63 9.06 4.23
C ILE A 80 9.71 9.47 5.38
N ILE A 81 8.39 9.40 5.16
CA ILE A 81 7.38 9.72 6.15
C ILE A 81 7.52 8.77 7.35
N SER A 82 7.65 7.47 7.11
CA SER A 82 7.83 6.45 8.16
C SER A 82 9.09 6.70 8.99
N ASP A 83 10.21 7.04 8.35
CA ASP A 83 11.47 7.36 9.05
C ASP A 83 11.39 8.67 9.86
N ARG A 84 10.58 9.64 9.42
CA ARG A 84 10.35 10.88 10.18
C ARG A 84 9.40 10.66 11.34
N LEU A 85 8.28 9.97 11.11
CA LEU A 85 7.29 9.67 12.14
C LEU A 85 7.89 8.77 13.23
N SER A 86 8.74 7.79 12.90
CA SER A 86 9.37 6.95 13.91
C SER A 86 10.21 7.77 14.89
N LYS A 87 10.91 8.79 14.39
CA LYS A 87 11.73 9.69 15.21
C LYS A 87 10.87 10.61 16.07
N ILE A 88 9.84 11.21 15.48
CA ILE A 88 8.94 12.14 16.20
C ILE A 88 8.17 11.40 17.29
N LEU A 89 7.66 10.21 16.98
CA LEU A 89 6.90 9.40 17.91
C LEU A 89 7.79 8.60 18.86
N GLY A 90 9.13 8.68 18.75
CA GLY A 90 10.03 7.94 19.63
C GLY A 90 9.82 6.42 19.58
N PHE A 91 9.44 5.88 18.43
CA PHE A 91 9.42 4.44 18.23
C PHE A 91 10.86 3.96 18.04
N GLU A 92 11.33 3.09 18.95
CA GLU A 92 12.69 2.53 18.89
C GLU A 92 12.93 1.70 17.62
N LYS A 93 11.85 1.20 17.00
CA LYS A 93 11.89 0.43 15.75
C LYS A 93 11.11 1.15 14.65
N THR A 94 11.83 1.60 13.62
CA THR A 94 11.27 2.09 12.34
C THR A 94 10.43 1.05 11.59
N GLY A 95 10.56 -0.23 11.95
CA GLY A 95 9.95 -1.35 11.24
C GLY A 95 8.41 -1.32 11.19
N GLY A 96 7.74 -0.93 12.28
CA GLY A 96 6.27 -0.94 12.31
C GLY A 96 5.64 0.09 11.38
N LEU A 97 6.12 1.34 11.39
CA LEU A 97 5.60 2.37 10.49
C LEU A 97 5.93 2.08 9.03
N LYS A 98 7.12 1.54 8.74
CA LYS A 98 7.48 1.09 7.39
C LYS A 98 6.58 -0.04 6.91
N ARG A 99 6.21 -0.97 7.80
CA ARG A 99 5.29 -2.06 7.48
C ARG A 99 3.91 -1.53 7.09
N ILE A 100 3.33 -0.62 7.88
CA ILE A 100 2.07 0.05 7.51
C ILE A 100 2.20 0.76 6.15
N GLY A 101 3.31 1.46 5.91
CA GLY A 101 3.59 2.08 4.62
C GLY A 101 3.57 1.06 3.46
N ASN A 102 4.20 -0.09 3.64
CA ASN A 102 4.17 -1.17 2.66
C ASN A 102 2.77 -1.75 2.47
N ASP A 103 1.98 -1.93 3.53
CA ASP A 103 0.62 -2.44 3.44
C ASP A 103 -0.28 -1.48 2.63
N ILE A 104 -0.11 -0.16 2.81
CA ILE A 104 -0.77 0.86 1.99
C ILE A 104 -0.37 0.71 0.52
N ILE A 105 0.92 0.49 0.23
CA ILE A 105 1.40 0.27 -1.14
C ILE A 105 0.80 -0.99 -1.76
N TYR A 106 0.75 -2.10 -1.01
CA TYR A 106 0.13 -3.34 -1.48
C TYR A 106 -1.35 -3.16 -1.74
N MET A 107 -2.06 -2.43 -0.88
CA MET A 107 -3.47 -2.14 -1.08
C MET A 107 -3.72 -1.29 -2.33
N ILE A 108 -2.93 -0.25 -2.56
CA ILE A 108 -3.03 0.57 -3.77
C ILE A 108 -2.69 -0.24 -5.02
N GLY A 109 -1.64 -1.06 -4.97
CA GLY A 109 -1.26 -1.95 -6.06
C GLY A 109 -2.38 -2.95 -6.39
N LEU A 110 -3.00 -3.54 -5.36
CA LEU A 110 -4.11 -4.48 -5.52
C LEU A 110 -5.35 -3.79 -6.11
N LEU A 111 -5.68 -2.58 -5.64
CA LEU A 111 -6.78 -1.78 -6.19
C LEU A 111 -6.54 -1.45 -7.68
N LEU A 112 -5.35 -1.01 -8.04
CA LEU A 112 -4.99 -0.74 -9.43
C LEU A 112 -5.12 -2.00 -10.29
N ALA A 113 -4.59 -3.13 -9.81
CA ALA A 113 -4.72 -4.41 -10.49
C ALA A 113 -6.19 -4.81 -10.66
N TRP A 114 -7.02 -4.65 -9.62
CA TRP A 114 -8.46 -4.89 -9.69
C TRP A 114 -9.14 -4.01 -10.74
N PHE A 115 -8.88 -2.69 -10.74
CA PHE A 115 -9.46 -1.76 -11.69
C PHE A 115 -9.07 -2.06 -13.15
N GLY A 116 -7.87 -2.59 -13.37
CA GLY A 116 -7.39 -2.96 -14.70
C GLY A 116 -7.87 -4.33 -15.16
N LEU A 117 -7.90 -5.33 -14.28
CA LEU A 117 -8.16 -6.72 -14.63
C LEU A 117 -9.64 -7.10 -14.53
N SER A 118 -10.41 -6.52 -13.60
CA SER A 118 -11.81 -6.89 -13.40
C SER A 118 -12.69 -6.75 -14.65
N PRO A 119 -12.52 -5.74 -15.54
CA PRO A 119 -13.30 -5.68 -16.78
C PRO A 119 -13.00 -6.85 -17.71
N LEU A 120 -11.78 -7.38 -17.68
CA LEU A 120 -11.36 -8.51 -18.52
C LEU A 120 -11.95 -9.85 -18.04
N PHE A 121 -12.31 -9.96 -16.76
CA PHE A 121 -12.93 -11.18 -16.22
C PHE A 121 -14.28 -11.50 -16.86
N ALA A 122 -14.98 -10.49 -17.37
CA ALA A 122 -16.24 -10.68 -18.09
C ALA A 122 -16.08 -11.44 -19.42
N PHE A 123 -14.87 -11.48 -19.98
CA PHE A 123 -14.56 -12.14 -21.24
C PHE A 123 -13.96 -13.54 -21.06
N LEU A 124 -13.77 -13.99 -19.80
CA LEU A 124 -13.26 -15.33 -19.53
C LEU A 124 -14.31 -16.40 -19.85
N PRO A 125 -13.89 -17.56 -20.36
CA PRO A 125 -14.80 -18.68 -20.58
C PRO A 125 -15.35 -19.17 -19.24
N GLY A 126 -16.66 -19.06 -19.07
CA GLY A 126 -17.38 -19.51 -17.88
C GLY A 126 -17.48 -18.45 -16.77
N LYS A 127 -18.72 -18.13 -16.37
CA LYS A 127 -19.03 -17.15 -15.31
C LYS A 127 -18.34 -17.46 -13.97
N ILE A 128 -18.07 -18.74 -13.71
CA ILE A 128 -17.41 -19.23 -12.49
C ILE A 128 -15.98 -18.72 -12.41
N LEU A 129 -15.21 -18.69 -13.52
CA LEU A 129 -13.80 -18.27 -13.49
C LEU A 129 -13.64 -16.82 -13.04
N GLY A 130 -14.44 -15.91 -13.62
CA GLY A 130 -14.44 -14.49 -13.24
C GLY A 130 -14.90 -14.27 -11.79
N THR A 131 -15.82 -15.10 -11.31
CA THR A 131 -16.27 -15.07 -9.91
C THR A 131 -15.16 -15.52 -8.96
N ILE A 132 -14.48 -16.64 -9.26
CA ILE A 132 -13.35 -17.14 -8.47
C ILE A 132 -12.25 -16.08 -8.37
N LEU A 133 -11.86 -15.48 -9.50
CA LEU A 133 -10.86 -14.41 -9.50
C LEU A 133 -11.29 -13.22 -8.65
N SER A 134 -12.56 -12.83 -8.72
CA SER A 134 -13.11 -11.74 -7.90
C SER A 134 -13.03 -12.05 -6.40
N VAL A 135 -13.36 -13.28 -6.01
CA VAL A 135 -13.24 -13.74 -4.63
C VAL A 135 -11.77 -13.77 -4.17
N VAL A 136 -10.84 -14.19 -5.04
CA VAL A 136 -9.40 -14.15 -4.74
C VAL A 136 -8.93 -12.73 -4.45
N PHE A 137 -9.29 -11.76 -5.29
CA PHE A 137 -8.96 -10.35 -5.06
C PHE A 137 -9.54 -9.83 -3.74
N LEU A 138 -10.79 -10.18 -3.43
CA LEU A 138 -11.44 -9.81 -2.18
C LEU A 138 -10.72 -10.41 -0.97
N MET A 139 -10.33 -11.68 -1.05
CA MET A 139 -9.59 -12.37 0.01
C MET A 139 -8.21 -11.73 0.24
N LEU A 140 -7.49 -11.41 -0.83
CA LEU A 140 -6.22 -10.68 -0.75
C LEU A 140 -6.40 -9.30 -0.12
N ALA A 141 -7.44 -8.57 -0.51
CA ALA A 141 -7.74 -7.26 0.08
C ALA A 141 -8.03 -7.40 1.58
N ALA A 142 -8.85 -8.37 1.99
CA ALA A 142 -9.15 -8.63 3.39
C ALA A 142 -7.90 -8.99 4.21
N LEU A 143 -6.99 -9.79 3.66
CA LEU A 143 -5.72 -10.14 4.31
C LEU A 143 -4.83 -8.92 4.52
N ILE A 144 -4.68 -8.06 3.52
CA ILE A 144 -3.87 -6.83 3.63
C ILE A 144 -4.50 -5.87 4.65
N VAL A 145 -5.83 -5.69 4.60
CA VAL A 145 -6.55 -4.86 5.60
C VAL A 145 -6.32 -5.40 7.01
N TYR A 146 -6.45 -6.71 7.19
CA TYR A 146 -6.24 -7.35 8.49
C TYR A 146 -4.80 -7.15 8.99
N ASP A 147 -3.78 -7.36 8.15
CA ASP A 147 -2.38 -7.18 8.55
C ASP A 147 -2.06 -5.71 8.90
N ALA A 148 -2.62 -4.77 8.13
CA ALA A 148 -2.50 -3.34 8.39
C ALA A 148 -3.16 -2.94 9.73
N LEU A 149 -4.38 -3.42 9.99
CA LEU A 149 -5.09 -3.16 11.25
C LEU A 149 -4.38 -3.77 12.45
N ARG A 150 -3.89 -5.00 12.32
CA ARG A 150 -3.13 -5.68 13.37
C ARG A 150 -1.84 -4.92 13.69
N THR A 151 -1.06 -4.57 12.66
CA THR A 151 0.18 -3.81 12.81
C THR A 151 -0.09 -2.43 13.44
N GLY A 152 -1.17 -1.76 13.02
CA GLY A 152 -1.60 -0.50 13.60
C GLY A 152 -2.00 -0.62 15.08
N TYR A 153 -2.74 -1.67 15.42
CA TYR A 153 -3.13 -1.97 16.80
C TYR A 153 -1.91 -2.23 17.69
N ASP A 154 -0.97 -3.05 17.24
CA ASP A 154 0.23 -3.39 18.02
C ASP A 154 1.08 -2.13 18.32
N LEU A 155 1.24 -1.25 17.33
CA LEU A 155 1.95 0.03 17.50
C LEU A 155 1.21 0.99 18.45
N PHE A 156 -0.11 1.05 18.35
CA PHE A 156 -0.91 1.90 19.22
C PHE A 156 -0.89 1.39 20.66
N LYS A 157 -1.03 0.08 20.86
CA LYS A 157 -1.01 -0.57 22.16
C LYS A 157 0.31 -0.29 22.90
N GLU A 158 1.45 -0.41 22.24
CA GLU A 158 2.77 -0.11 22.83
C GLU A 158 2.90 1.34 23.32
N LYS A 159 2.19 2.28 22.69
CA LYS A 159 2.15 3.68 23.13
C LYS A 159 1.15 3.92 24.24
N PHE A 160 -0.02 3.30 24.14
CA PHE A 160 -1.06 3.39 25.14
C PHE A 160 -0.58 2.79 26.47
N ASP A 161 0.05 1.63 26.45
CA ASP A 161 0.58 0.96 27.64
C ASP A 161 1.63 1.86 28.34
N ARG A 162 2.53 2.48 27.59
CA ARG A 162 3.49 3.47 28.14
C ARG A 162 2.81 4.68 28.76
N PHE A 163 1.76 5.20 28.14
CA PHE A 163 1.02 6.35 28.66
C PHE A 163 0.27 6.00 29.95
N VAL A 164 -0.37 4.83 29.99
CA VAL A 164 -1.04 4.31 31.19
C VAL A 164 -0.04 4.07 32.32
N SER A 165 1.13 3.51 32.00
CA SER A 165 2.24 3.33 32.96
C SER A 165 2.71 4.67 33.54
N GLN A 166 2.90 5.70 32.71
CA GLN A 166 3.28 7.04 33.16
C GLN A 166 2.23 7.67 34.08
N ILE A 167 0.94 7.56 33.74
CA ILE A 167 -0.15 8.04 34.60
C ILE A 167 -0.16 7.25 35.91
N THR A 168 0.00 5.94 35.85
CA THR A 168 -0.01 5.07 37.03
C THR A 168 1.14 5.47 37.97
N PHE A 169 2.35 5.64 37.44
CA PHE A 169 3.51 6.12 38.19
C PHE A 169 3.28 7.51 38.81
N LEU A 170 2.66 8.45 38.08
CA LEU A 170 2.33 9.78 38.61
C LEU A 170 1.32 9.73 39.76
N ILE A 171 0.39 8.78 39.73
CA ILE A 171 -0.66 8.65 40.76
C ILE A 171 -0.18 7.85 41.97
N THR A 172 0.54 6.73 41.76
CA THR A 172 0.91 5.81 42.84
C THR A 172 2.34 6.03 43.35
N GLY A 173 3.21 6.66 42.56
CA GLY A 173 4.64 6.77 42.85
C GLY A 173 5.40 5.43 42.77
N ILE A 174 4.73 4.33 42.39
CA ILE A 174 5.33 3.00 42.31
C ILE A 174 5.81 2.78 40.86
N PRO A 175 7.13 2.63 40.63
CA PRO A 175 7.64 2.27 39.31
C PRO A 175 7.17 0.87 38.91
N GLU A 176 6.87 0.67 37.63
CA GLU A 176 6.55 -0.66 37.10
C GLU A 176 7.78 -1.58 37.22
N ASP A 177 7.67 -2.60 38.06
CA ASP A 177 8.69 -3.63 38.23
C ASP A 177 8.81 -4.47 36.95
N GLY A 178 9.73 -4.09 36.04
CA GLY A 178 9.76 -4.72 34.71
C GLY A 178 11.07 -4.76 33.91
N GLU A 179 12.16 -4.08 34.31
CA GLU A 179 13.47 -4.26 33.66
C GLU A 179 14.49 -4.96 34.58
N SER A 180 14.27 -6.25 34.80
CA SER A 180 15.36 -7.16 35.20
C SER A 180 16.34 -7.31 34.03
N LYS A 181 17.27 -6.37 33.88
CA LYS A 181 18.52 -6.61 33.16
C LYS A 181 19.34 -7.65 33.96
N PRO A 182 19.64 -8.84 33.43
CA PRO A 182 20.65 -9.68 34.07
C PRO A 182 22.01 -9.06 33.77
N ASN A 183 22.48 -8.29 34.74
CA ASN A 183 23.87 -7.87 34.86
C ASN A 183 24.74 -9.11 35.11
N GLN A 184 25.32 -9.71 34.06
CA GLN A 184 26.48 -10.59 34.19
C GLN A 184 27.74 -9.90 33.65
N LYS A 185 28.22 -8.92 34.42
CA LYS A 185 29.67 -8.71 34.58
C LYS A 185 30.00 -8.77 36.07
N LYS A 186 30.34 -9.96 36.56
CA LYS A 186 31.26 -10.16 37.69
C LYS A 186 31.94 -11.51 37.55
N GLY A 187 33.18 -11.47 37.06
CA GLY A 187 34.04 -12.64 36.91
C GLY A 187 35.49 -12.32 36.55
N GLN A 188 35.98 -11.10 36.80
CA GLN A 188 37.42 -10.88 36.96
C GLN A 188 37.75 -10.99 38.45
N ARG A 189 38.34 -12.12 38.84
CA ARG A 189 39.30 -12.20 39.95
C ARG A 189 40.14 -13.46 39.84
N LYS A 190 41.43 -13.24 39.50
CA LYS A 190 42.64 -13.93 39.99
C LYS A 190 42.71 -15.45 39.82
N ARG A 191 43.55 -15.92 38.89
CA ARG A 191 44.98 -16.25 39.14
C ARG A 191 45.69 -16.43 37.80
#